data_AF-A0A0U5FRF9-F1
#
_entry.id   AF-A0A0U5FRF9-F1
#
_cell.length_a   1.000
_cell.length_b   1.000
_cell.length_c   1.000
_cell.angle_alpha   90.00
_cell.angle_beta   90.00
_cell.angle_gamma   90.00
#
_symmetry.space_group_name_H-M   'P 1'
#
loop_
_entity.id
_entity.type
_entity.pdbx_description
1 polymer ?
#
loop_
_entity_poly.entity_id
_entity_poly.type
_entity_poly.pdbx_seq_one_letter_code
_entity_poly.pdbx_strand_id
1 'polypeptide(L)'
;MSSRKPSWGYIAKESILKITTFVTYQEEPTMTLPMAGASQAATNPFSQLIIDCDNDSNKIQARYNAHRSNRNALFREKLLAKDFSGWQVDEILRNLILAQETAKTNAHSTPNENGNGIQAPFVDHRHNLNFYVRPPKHIREIVTEIQAELRDVAPTLWFSPPESLHITVLEVASSRTAEEVDALAAHLHEKTGAASKLVNYTNSPHHRARLVKPMLSYDASAMALSFLPAVDEPTNHSSLSDAYSYHHLRRDLAHQVLETGITLGARYVVPSAHVTLARCVSQDGSDAKYVMRLVERIEKVNGMLKEKYWPADGLMPLRGEWVIGEKEGLEMNKGTSWYGGGDKILVGEGFE
;
A
#
# COMPACT_ATOMS: atom_id res chain seq x y z
N MET A 1 37.71 7.42 52.03
CA MET A 1 38.81 7.85 51.13
C MET A 1 39.65 6.62 50.84
N SER A 2 39.95 6.13 49.64
CA SER A 2 40.00 6.69 48.28
C SER A 2 39.92 5.48 47.33
N SER A 3 38.84 5.38 46.54
CA SER A 3 38.80 5.46 45.07
C SER A 3 39.85 4.67 44.28
N ARG A 4 39.44 3.55 43.68
CA ARG A 4 40.06 2.99 42.46
C ARG A 4 39.16 3.34 41.26
N LYS A 5 39.70 4.11 40.31
CA LYS A 5 39.20 4.22 38.93
C LYS A 5 39.92 3.17 38.07
N PRO A 6 39.26 2.52 37.09
CA PRO A 6 39.95 1.87 35.99
C PRO A 6 40.08 2.82 34.78
N SER A 7 41.27 2.82 34.20
CA SER A 7 41.63 3.47 32.95
C SER A 7 41.21 2.62 31.74
N TRP A 8 40.71 3.30 30.72
CA TRP A 8 40.40 2.74 29.41
C TRP A 8 41.68 2.40 28.64
N GLY A 9 41.76 1.17 28.14
CA GLY A 9 42.83 0.67 27.28
C GLY A 9 42.24 0.00 26.05
N TYR A 10 42.49 0.62 24.90
CA TYR A 10 42.24 0.24 23.51
C TYR A 10 42.17 -1.27 23.20
N ILE A 11 41.12 -1.69 22.50
CA ILE A 11 41.11 -2.90 21.66
C ILE A 11 40.75 -2.49 20.22
N ALA A 12 41.52 -3.07 19.29
CA ALA A 12 41.65 -2.75 17.89
C ALA A 12 40.36 -2.81 17.07
N LYS A 13 40.27 -1.91 16.09
CA LYS A 13 39.31 -1.93 14.98
C LYS A 13 39.87 -2.80 13.85
N GLU A 14 39.12 -3.82 13.46
CA GLU A 14 39.12 -4.56 12.18
C GLU A 14 38.05 -5.66 12.39
N SER A 15 37.08 -6.00 11.55
CA SER A 15 36.68 -5.63 10.20
C SER A 15 35.21 -6.07 10.05
N ILE A 16 34.29 -5.16 9.70
CA ILE A 16 32.95 -5.55 9.21
C ILE A 16 32.77 -4.86 7.86
N LEU A 17 32.95 -5.64 6.80
CA LEU A 17 32.58 -5.28 5.44
C LEU A 17 31.07 -4.99 5.42
N LYS A 18 30.73 -3.71 5.29
CA LYS A 18 29.36 -3.26 5.03
C LYS A 18 29.00 -3.62 3.59
N ILE A 19 28.13 -4.60 3.41
CA ILE A 19 27.30 -4.67 2.20
C ILE A 19 26.14 -3.70 2.44
N THR A 20 26.36 -2.44 2.07
CA THR A 20 25.30 -1.44 1.95
C THR A 20 25.08 -1.23 0.46
N THR A 21 24.19 -2.03 -0.13
CA THR A 21 23.69 -1.72 -1.47
C THR A 21 22.68 -0.60 -1.31
N PHE A 22 23.12 0.62 -1.58
CA PHE A 22 22.27 1.78 -1.71
C PHE A 22 21.40 1.61 -2.96
N VAL A 23 20.09 1.48 -2.80
CA VAL A 23 19.14 1.75 -3.88
C VAL A 23 18.71 3.21 -3.73
N THR A 24 19.48 4.09 -4.38
CA THR A 24 19.06 5.46 -4.64
C THR A 24 17.96 5.44 -5.69
N TYR A 25 16.82 6.04 -5.37
CA TYR A 25 15.73 6.26 -6.31
C TYR A 25 16.12 7.44 -7.20
N GLN A 26 16.71 7.15 -8.36
CA GLN A 26 16.61 8.00 -9.55
C GLN A 26 15.67 7.29 -10.52
N GLU A 27 14.79 8.04 -11.16
CA GLU A 27 14.07 7.57 -12.34
C GLU A 27 15.11 7.17 -13.40
N GLU A 28 15.21 5.88 -13.69
CA GLU A 28 15.98 5.35 -14.82
C GLU A 28 15.08 5.26 -16.06
N PRO A 29 15.63 5.47 -17.26
CA PRO A 29 14.88 5.69 -18.49
C PRO A 29 14.23 4.40 -19.00
N THR A 30 13.20 4.56 -19.83
CA THR A 30 12.54 3.50 -20.59
C THR A 30 13.55 2.58 -21.26
N MET A 31 13.73 1.38 -20.71
CA MET A 31 14.56 0.33 -21.29
C MET A 31 13.81 -0.25 -22.49
N THR A 32 14.31 0.03 -23.69
CA THR A 32 13.85 -0.62 -24.93
C THR A 32 14.17 -2.12 -24.87
N LEU A 33 13.12 -2.95 -24.97
CA LEU A 33 13.24 -4.41 -25.02
C LEU A 33 13.88 -4.86 -26.34
N PRO A 34 14.81 -5.84 -26.35
CA PRO A 34 15.26 -6.45 -27.58
C PRO A 34 14.18 -7.41 -28.13
N MET A 35 14.08 -7.44 -29.46
CA MET A 35 13.19 -8.31 -30.22
C MET A 35 13.50 -9.80 -30.00
N ALA A 36 12.42 -10.56 -29.77
CA ALA A 36 12.18 -11.99 -29.97
C ALA A 36 13.35 -12.98 -29.77
N GLY A 37 13.25 -13.80 -28.72
CA GLY A 37 13.98 -15.07 -28.59
C GLY A 37 13.73 -15.77 -27.26
N ALA A 38 13.03 -16.92 -27.30
CA ALA A 38 12.74 -17.87 -26.22
C ALA A 38 11.90 -17.36 -25.03
N SER A 39 10.74 -18.00 -24.80
CA SER A 39 9.88 -17.82 -23.62
C SER A 39 10.63 -18.20 -22.35
N GLN A 40 11.25 -17.21 -21.71
CA GLN A 40 11.69 -17.34 -20.32
C GLN A 40 10.41 -17.22 -19.48
N ALA A 41 10.06 -18.29 -18.76
CA ALA A 41 8.90 -18.26 -17.87
C ALA A 41 9.00 -17.02 -16.97
N ALA A 42 7.99 -16.15 -17.02
CA ALA A 42 8.01 -14.91 -16.26
C ALA A 42 8.16 -15.22 -14.77
N THR A 43 9.27 -14.78 -14.18
CA THR A 43 9.60 -15.06 -12.77
C THR A 43 8.61 -14.37 -11.85
N ASN A 44 8.04 -15.09 -10.88
CA ASN A 44 7.14 -14.52 -9.89
C ASN A 44 7.93 -13.57 -8.94
N PRO A 45 7.66 -12.25 -8.97
CA PRO A 45 8.48 -11.27 -8.27
C PRO A 45 8.37 -11.32 -6.75
N PHE A 46 7.34 -11.97 -6.21
CA PHE A 46 7.14 -12.13 -4.76
C PHE A 46 7.83 -13.36 -4.18
N SER A 47 8.44 -14.19 -5.02
CA SER A 47 9.13 -15.40 -4.55
C SER A 47 10.43 -15.06 -3.82
N GLN A 48 11.15 -14.05 -4.29
CA GLN A 48 12.51 -13.76 -3.82
C GLN A 48 12.57 -13.44 -2.33
N LEU A 49 11.61 -12.67 -1.81
CA LEU A 49 11.60 -12.33 -0.38
C LEU A 49 11.45 -13.57 0.49
N ILE A 50 10.61 -14.52 0.09
CA ILE A 50 10.37 -15.75 0.86
C ILE A 50 11.61 -16.63 0.83
N ILE A 51 12.27 -16.73 -0.33
CA ILE A 51 13.54 -17.45 -0.50
C ILE A 51 14.62 -16.81 0.38
N ASP A 52 14.81 -15.49 0.32
CA ASP A 52 15.80 -14.75 1.13
C ASP A 52 15.56 -14.90 2.64
N CYS A 53 14.31 -15.21 3.03
CA CYS A 53 13.91 -15.42 4.42
C CYS A 53 13.87 -16.90 4.81
N ASP A 54 14.28 -17.84 3.94
CA ASP A 54 14.16 -19.28 4.18
C ASP A 54 12.73 -19.71 4.59
N ASN A 55 11.71 -19.02 4.08
CA ASN A 55 10.30 -19.20 4.46
C ASN A 55 10.02 -19.03 5.98
N ASP A 56 10.88 -18.31 6.71
CA ASP A 56 10.74 -18.02 8.14
C ASP A 56 9.86 -16.79 8.37
N SER A 57 8.75 -16.95 9.09
CA SER A 57 7.79 -15.87 9.37
C SER A 57 8.41 -14.70 10.15
N ASN A 58 9.32 -14.95 11.09
CA ASN A 58 10.04 -13.90 11.83
C ASN A 58 10.89 -13.05 10.89
N LYS A 59 11.64 -13.70 9.98
CA LYS A 59 12.46 -12.99 8.98
C LYS A 59 11.60 -12.19 8.01
N ILE A 60 10.48 -12.75 7.53
CA ILE A 60 9.55 -12.03 6.65
C ILE A 60 8.96 -10.80 7.36
N GLN A 61 8.48 -10.94 8.59
CA GLN A 61 7.97 -9.80 9.37
C GLN A 61 9.06 -8.74 9.59
N ALA A 62 10.29 -9.16 9.92
CA ALA A 62 11.41 -8.25 10.10
C ALA A 62 11.70 -7.45 8.82
N ARG A 63 11.57 -8.05 7.62
CA ARG A 63 11.73 -7.34 6.33
C ARG A 63 10.62 -6.32 6.10
N TYR A 64 9.38 -6.66 6.39
CA TYR A 64 8.25 -5.70 6.34
C TYR A 64 8.47 -4.54 7.32
N ASN A 65 8.90 -4.83 8.55
CA ASN A 65 9.13 -3.81 9.57
C ASN A 65 10.31 -2.89 9.20
N ALA A 66 11.44 -3.46 8.77
CA ALA A 66 12.58 -2.69 8.30
C ALA A 66 12.21 -1.78 7.12
N HIS A 67 11.43 -2.29 6.15
CA HIS A 67 10.97 -1.49 5.02
C HIS A 67 10.19 -0.25 5.45
N ARG A 68 9.13 -0.43 6.26
CA ARG A 68 8.27 0.68 6.69
C ARG A 68 8.99 1.65 7.64
N SER A 69 9.78 1.15 8.59
CA SER A 69 10.49 1.98 9.56
C SER A 69 11.63 2.78 8.92
N ASN A 70 12.42 2.16 8.02
CA ASN A 70 13.48 2.87 7.30
C ASN A 70 12.90 3.93 6.36
N ARG A 71 11.78 3.62 5.68
CA ARG A 71 11.09 4.59 4.82
C ARG A 71 10.59 5.80 5.63
N ASN A 72 9.94 5.56 6.77
CA ASN A 72 9.50 6.65 7.65
C ASN A 72 10.68 7.49 8.14
N ALA A 73 11.76 6.87 8.61
CA ALA A 73 12.94 7.60 9.07
C ALA A 73 13.55 8.46 7.94
N LEU A 74 13.70 7.89 6.75
CA LEU A 74 14.20 8.59 5.57
C LEU A 74 13.34 9.80 5.20
N PHE A 75 12.01 9.61 5.11
CA PHE A 75 11.14 10.72 4.73
C PHE A 75 10.93 11.73 5.85
N ARG A 76 11.03 11.32 7.12
CA ARG A 76 11.13 12.27 8.23
C ARG A 76 12.31 13.22 8.04
N GLU A 77 13.48 12.71 7.71
CA GLU A 77 14.67 13.52 7.46
C GLU A 77 14.48 14.42 6.22
N LYS A 78 14.03 13.86 5.10
CA LYS A 78 13.83 14.61 3.85
C LYS A 78 12.80 15.73 3.96
N LEU A 79 11.68 15.48 4.63
CA LEU A 79 10.61 16.46 4.79
C LEU A 79 11.01 17.61 5.72
N LEU A 80 11.82 17.32 6.75
CA LEU A 80 12.33 18.33 7.68
C LEU A 80 13.59 19.04 7.19
N ALA A 81 14.13 18.65 6.03
CA ALA A 81 15.33 19.25 5.46
C ALA A 81 15.06 20.70 5.03
N LYS A 82 16.08 21.55 5.14
CA LYS A 82 15.97 22.98 4.78
C LYS A 82 15.72 23.20 3.29
N ASP A 83 16.13 22.25 2.47
CA ASP A 83 16.02 22.21 1.01
C ASP A 83 14.87 21.31 0.54
N PHE A 84 13.90 21.00 1.41
CA PHE A 84 12.69 20.28 1.00
C PHE A 84 12.01 21.04 -0.15
N SER A 85 11.96 20.40 -1.32
CA SER A 85 11.48 21.00 -2.58
C SER A 85 9.96 21.13 -2.68
N GLY A 86 9.23 20.72 -1.64
CA GLY A 86 7.78 20.67 -1.64
C GLY A 86 7.22 19.28 -1.94
N TRP A 87 5.90 19.20 -1.92
CA TRP A 87 5.17 17.94 -2.05
C TRP A 87 5.27 17.38 -3.47
N GLN A 88 5.20 16.06 -3.59
CA GLN A 88 5.01 15.37 -4.86
C GLN A 88 3.51 15.31 -5.13
N VAL A 89 3.01 16.27 -5.93
CA VAL A 89 1.58 16.44 -6.17
C VAL A 89 1.05 15.33 -7.08
N ASP A 90 -0.05 14.70 -6.66
CA ASP A 90 -0.81 13.77 -7.48
C ASP A 90 -1.66 14.55 -8.49
N GLU A 91 -1.06 14.84 -9.64
CA GLU A 91 -1.63 15.63 -10.73
C GLU A 91 -2.94 15.06 -11.28
N ILE A 92 -3.05 13.74 -11.38
CA ILE A 92 -4.26 13.08 -11.89
C ILE A 92 -5.38 13.23 -10.87
N LEU A 93 -5.11 12.99 -9.58
CA LEU A 93 -6.12 13.19 -8.54
C LEU A 93 -6.55 14.67 -8.43
N ARG A 94 -5.60 15.61 -8.50
CA ARG A 94 -5.89 17.04 -8.50
C ARG A 94 -6.86 17.40 -9.62
N ASN A 95 -6.59 16.94 -10.84
CA ASN A 95 -7.45 17.23 -11.99
C ASN A 95 -8.83 16.58 -11.88
N LEU A 96 -8.93 15.38 -11.29
CA LEU A 96 -10.22 14.73 -11.00
C LEU A 96 -11.05 15.56 -10.00
N ILE A 97 -10.43 16.07 -8.93
CA ILE A 97 -11.11 16.91 -7.94
C ILE A 97 -11.64 18.19 -8.60
N LEU A 98 -10.78 18.89 -9.36
CA LEU A 98 -11.17 20.12 -10.07
C LEU A 98 -12.32 19.88 -11.07
N ALA A 99 -12.30 18.75 -11.78
CA ALA A 99 -13.37 18.37 -12.71
C ALA A 99 -14.69 18.12 -11.97
N GLN A 100 -14.66 17.45 -10.81
CA GLN A 100 -15.85 17.21 -9.99
C GLN A 100 -16.42 18.51 -9.40
N GLU A 101 -15.57 19.44 -8.95
CA GLU A 101 -15.98 20.75 -8.45
C GLU A 101 -16.64 21.58 -9.55
N THR A 102 -16.01 21.63 -10.74
CA THR A 102 -16.55 22.34 -11.91
C THR A 102 -17.90 21.77 -12.36
N ALA A 103 -18.08 20.45 -12.32
CA ALA A 103 -19.35 19.82 -12.65
C ALA A 103 -20.48 20.22 -11.67
N LYS A 104 -20.18 20.34 -10.38
CA LYS A 104 -21.15 20.78 -9.35
C LYS A 104 -21.56 22.24 -9.51
N THR A 105 -20.63 23.13 -9.89
CA THR A 105 -20.92 24.55 -10.12
C THR A 105 -21.72 24.78 -11.41
N ASN A 106 -21.42 24.02 -12.46
CA ASN A 106 -22.10 24.15 -13.75
C ASN A 106 -23.49 23.49 -13.78
N ALA A 107 -23.77 22.52 -12.89
CA ALA A 107 -25.11 21.94 -12.73
C ALA A 107 -26.19 22.95 -12.31
N HIS A 108 -25.79 24.15 -11.86
CA HIS A 108 -26.70 25.25 -11.48
C HIS A 108 -26.74 26.40 -12.51
N SER A 109 -26.03 26.27 -13.63
CA SER A 109 -25.98 27.31 -14.67
C SER A 109 -26.77 26.85 -15.90
N THR A 110 -27.74 27.64 -16.35
CA THR A 110 -28.39 27.45 -17.65
C THR A 110 -27.35 27.55 -18.77
N PRO A 111 -27.42 26.73 -19.84
CA PRO A 111 -26.48 26.82 -20.95
C PRO A 111 -26.57 28.22 -21.59
N ASN A 112 -25.46 28.96 -21.62
CA ASN A 112 -25.39 30.21 -22.37
C ASN A 112 -25.42 29.91 -23.88
N GLU A 113 -26.21 30.67 -24.64
CA GLU A 113 -26.41 30.53 -26.10
C GLU A 113 -25.16 30.75 -26.96
N ASN A 114 -24.03 31.13 -26.34
CA ASN A 114 -22.77 31.35 -27.02
C ASN A 114 -21.92 30.08 -26.91
N GLY A 115 -22.03 29.21 -27.93
CA GLY A 115 -21.43 27.88 -28.04
C GLY A 115 -19.90 27.77 -27.97
N ASN A 116 -19.28 28.33 -26.94
CA ASN A 116 -17.93 27.96 -26.52
C ASN A 116 -18.02 26.55 -25.94
N GLY A 117 -17.49 25.57 -26.68
CA GLY A 117 -17.56 24.16 -26.34
C GLY A 117 -17.17 23.91 -24.89
N ILE A 118 -18.09 23.32 -24.12
CA ILE A 118 -17.82 22.86 -22.76
C ILE A 118 -16.67 21.85 -22.87
N GLN A 119 -15.49 22.22 -22.35
CA GLN A 119 -14.37 21.30 -22.29
C GLN A 119 -14.82 20.07 -21.49
N ALA A 120 -14.67 18.89 -22.09
CA ALA A 120 -15.02 17.64 -21.43
C ALA A 120 -14.29 17.54 -20.07
N PRO A 121 -14.95 17.06 -19.00
CA PRO A 121 -14.31 16.92 -17.71
C PRO A 121 -13.08 16.01 -17.82
N PHE A 122 -12.06 16.28 -17.01
CA PHE A 122 -10.86 15.43 -16.96
C PHE A 122 -11.24 14.00 -16.56
N VAL A 123 -10.64 13.01 -17.23
CA VAL A 123 -10.82 11.59 -16.98
C VAL A 123 -9.47 10.95 -16.67
N ASP A 124 -9.41 10.10 -15.65
CA ASP A 124 -8.22 9.29 -15.39
C ASP A 124 -8.05 8.30 -16.56
N HIS A 125 -6.90 8.35 -17.21
CA HIS A 125 -6.57 7.51 -18.37
C HIS A 125 -5.89 6.20 -17.97
N ARG A 126 -5.59 5.99 -16.68
CA ARG A 126 -4.86 4.81 -16.22
C ARG A 126 -5.84 3.68 -15.94
N HIS A 127 -6.02 2.79 -16.91
CA HIS A 127 -6.75 1.54 -16.68
C HIS A 127 -5.81 0.51 -16.04
N ASN A 128 -6.29 -0.14 -14.99
CA ASN A 128 -5.55 -1.13 -14.22
C ASN A 128 -6.40 -2.39 -14.06
N LEU A 129 -5.75 -3.52 -13.74
CA LEU A 129 -6.40 -4.76 -13.34
C LEU A 129 -5.76 -5.26 -12.05
N ASN A 130 -6.55 -5.35 -10.98
CA ASN A 130 -6.04 -5.57 -9.64
C ASN A 130 -6.91 -6.54 -8.82
N PHE A 131 -6.29 -7.17 -7.84
CA PHE A 131 -6.98 -7.86 -6.75
C PHE A 131 -6.83 -7.06 -5.45
N TYR A 132 -7.97 -6.61 -4.93
CA TYR A 132 -8.07 -5.80 -3.72
C TYR A 132 -8.59 -6.61 -2.55
N VAL A 133 -8.32 -6.12 -1.35
CA VAL A 133 -9.07 -6.48 -0.14
C VAL A 133 -9.56 -5.18 0.49
N ARG A 134 -10.86 -5.11 0.78
CA ARG A 134 -11.46 -3.98 1.49
C ARG A 134 -11.23 -4.12 2.99
N PRO A 135 -10.82 -3.05 3.71
CA PRO A 135 -10.68 -3.12 5.15
C PRO A 135 -12.04 -3.37 5.82
N PRO A 136 -12.10 -4.26 6.82
CA PRO A 136 -13.27 -4.50 7.64
C PRO A 136 -13.58 -3.27 8.50
N LYS A 137 -14.76 -3.27 9.14
CA LYS A 137 -15.28 -2.11 9.88
C LYS A 137 -14.29 -1.57 10.91
N HIS A 138 -13.69 -2.43 11.74
CA HIS A 138 -12.78 -1.99 12.80
C HIS A 138 -11.52 -1.32 12.27
N ILE A 139 -11.01 -1.75 11.12
CA ILE A 139 -9.87 -1.11 10.45
C ILE A 139 -10.28 0.21 9.81
N ARG A 140 -11.47 0.29 9.19
CA ARG A 140 -12.01 1.57 8.69
C ARG A 140 -12.17 2.59 9.80
N GLU A 141 -12.58 2.17 10.99
CA GLU A 141 -12.66 3.05 12.16
C GLU A 141 -11.27 3.55 12.61
N ILE A 142 -10.20 2.75 12.47
CA ILE A 142 -8.83 3.22 12.76
C ILE A 142 -8.44 4.30 11.74
N VAL A 143 -8.75 4.08 10.46
CA VAL A 143 -8.54 5.09 9.42
C VAL A 143 -9.27 6.38 9.73
N THR A 144 -10.55 6.31 10.12
CA THR A 144 -11.34 7.49 10.49
C THR A 144 -10.71 8.26 11.66
N GLU A 145 -10.23 7.55 12.69
CA GLU A 145 -9.53 8.17 13.83
C GLU A 145 -8.24 8.87 13.38
N ILE A 146 -7.41 8.20 12.57
CA ILE A 146 -6.18 8.81 12.02
C ILE A 146 -6.50 10.04 11.18
N GLN A 147 -7.47 9.97 10.28
CA GLN A 147 -7.83 11.10 9.43
C GLN A 147 -8.35 12.28 10.27
N ALA A 148 -9.14 12.02 11.32
CA ALA A 148 -9.58 13.07 12.25
C ALA A 148 -8.39 13.75 12.96
N GLU A 149 -7.40 12.97 13.40
CA GLU A 149 -6.17 13.48 14.04
C GLU A 149 -5.26 14.29 13.10
N LEU A 150 -5.43 14.20 11.77
CA LEU A 150 -4.58 14.89 10.81
C LEU A 150 -5.23 16.12 10.17
N ARG A 151 -6.56 16.21 10.16
CA ARG A 151 -7.30 17.23 9.39
C ARG A 151 -6.95 18.67 9.77
N ASP A 152 -6.69 18.96 11.04
CA ASP A 152 -6.38 20.32 11.50
C ASP A 152 -4.96 20.79 11.09
N VAL A 153 -4.01 19.85 11.02
CA VAL A 153 -2.61 20.15 10.66
C VAL A 153 -2.31 19.98 9.17
N ALA A 154 -3.17 19.30 8.43
CA ALA A 154 -3.02 19.03 7.00
C ALA A 154 -4.32 19.21 6.20
N PRO A 155 -4.91 20.43 6.20
CA PRO A 155 -6.19 20.69 5.55
C PRO A 155 -6.16 20.59 4.02
N THR A 156 -4.96 20.60 3.42
CA THR A 156 -4.75 20.59 1.97
C THR A 156 -4.49 19.19 1.40
N LEU A 157 -4.39 18.18 2.26
CA LEU A 157 -4.33 16.79 1.83
C LEU A 157 -5.71 16.31 1.39
N TRP A 158 -5.74 15.59 0.27
CA TRP A 158 -6.92 14.80 -0.06
C TRP A 158 -6.92 13.53 0.78
N PHE A 159 -7.96 13.34 1.57
CA PHE A 159 -8.16 12.13 2.39
C PHE A 159 -9.00 11.11 1.62
N SER A 160 -8.51 9.87 1.55
CA SER A 160 -9.23 8.78 0.89
C SER A 160 -10.58 8.52 1.57
N PRO A 161 -11.69 8.53 0.82
CA PRO A 161 -13.00 8.32 1.41
C PRO A 161 -13.21 6.83 1.77
N PRO A 162 -14.10 6.52 2.73
CA PRO A 162 -14.23 5.17 3.28
C PRO A 162 -14.46 4.06 2.26
N GLU A 163 -15.26 4.31 1.23
CA GLU A 163 -15.59 3.38 0.13
C GLU A 163 -14.41 3.12 -0.81
N SER A 164 -13.43 4.02 -0.83
CA SER A 164 -12.22 3.92 -1.65
C SER A 164 -11.08 3.19 -0.94
N LEU A 165 -11.20 2.92 0.37
CA LEU A 165 -10.16 2.23 1.12
C LEU A 165 -10.00 0.79 0.63
N HIS A 166 -8.75 0.39 0.38
CA HIS A 166 -8.37 -0.96 -0.03
C HIS A 166 -6.88 -1.21 0.25
N ILE A 167 -6.50 -2.48 0.34
CA ILE A 167 -5.13 -2.94 0.10
C ILE A 167 -5.09 -3.59 -1.28
N THR A 168 -4.12 -3.21 -2.11
CA THR A 168 -3.80 -3.94 -3.34
C THR A 168 -2.95 -5.15 -3.01
N VAL A 169 -3.52 -6.35 -3.10
CA VAL A 169 -2.78 -7.60 -2.86
C VAL A 169 -1.93 -7.95 -4.08
N LEU A 170 -2.52 -7.84 -5.27
CA LEU A 170 -1.85 -8.08 -6.54
C LEU A 170 -2.28 -7.05 -7.58
N GLU A 171 -1.30 -6.40 -8.20
CA GLU A 171 -1.47 -5.60 -9.41
C GLU A 171 -1.09 -6.47 -10.62
N VAL A 172 -2.08 -6.80 -11.46
CA VAL A 172 -1.86 -7.63 -12.66
C VAL A 172 -1.36 -6.75 -13.80
N ALA A 173 -1.99 -5.60 -13.99
CA ALA A 173 -1.62 -4.61 -15.00
C ALA A 173 -1.91 -3.20 -14.49
N SER A 174 -1.06 -2.24 -14.86
CA SER A 174 -1.23 -0.83 -14.50
C SER A 174 -1.02 0.09 -15.69
N SER A 175 -1.79 1.18 -15.74
CA SER A 175 -1.70 2.23 -16.75
C SER A 175 -1.72 1.71 -18.19
N ARG A 176 -2.65 0.79 -18.48
CA ARG A 176 -2.90 0.20 -19.80
C ARG A 176 -4.10 0.86 -20.48
N THR A 177 -4.36 0.49 -21.73
CA THR A 177 -5.60 0.88 -22.40
C THR A 177 -6.80 0.11 -21.83
N ALA A 178 -8.01 0.62 -22.05
CA ALA A 178 -9.23 -0.05 -21.63
C ALA A 178 -9.35 -1.44 -22.29
N GLU A 179 -9.03 -1.54 -23.57
CA GLU A 179 -9.13 -2.76 -24.37
C GLU A 179 -8.15 -3.84 -23.87
N GLU A 180 -6.91 -3.45 -23.54
CA GLU A 180 -5.92 -4.36 -22.96
C GLU A 180 -6.38 -4.91 -21.60
N VAL A 181 -6.90 -4.04 -20.73
CA VAL A 181 -7.42 -4.43 -19.41
C VAL A 181 -8.65 -5.33 -19.53
N ASP A 182 -9.55 -5.03 -20.47
CA ASP A 182 -10.73 -5.84 -20.74
C ASP A 182 -10.36 -7.23 -21.25
N ALA A 183 -9.39 -7.32 -22.16
CA ALA A 183 -8.87 -8.59 -22.65
C ALA A 183 -8.24 -9.44 -21.54
N LEU A 184 -7.45 -8.82 -20.64
CA LEU A 184 -6.85 -9.50 -19.49
C LEU A 184 -7.92 -9.97 -18.49
N ALA A 185 -8.90 -9.12 -18.20
CA ALA A 185 -9.99 -9.44 -17.28
C ALA A 185 -10.84 -10.61 -17.81
N ALA A 186 -11.23 -10.57 -19.08
CA ALA A 186 -11.96 -11.66 -19.73
C ALA A 186 -11.13 -12.96 -19.78
N HIS A 187 -9.82 -12.87 -19.96
CA HIS A 187 -8.94 -14.05 -19.93
C HIS A 187 -8.91 -14.72 -18.55
N LEU A 188 -8.75 -13.94 -17.47
CA LEU A 188 -8.77 -14.46 -16.10
C LEU A 188 -10.15 -14.97 -15.67
N HIS A 189 -11.22 -14.27 -16.07
CA HIS A 189 -12.57 -14.59 -15.63
C HIS A 189 -13.22 -15.68 -16.47
N GLU A 190 -13.31 -15.48 -17.79
CA GLU A 190 -14.12 -16.31 -18.68
C GLU A 190 -13.32 -17.46 -19.30
N LYS A 191 -12.09 -17.19 -19.77
CA LYS A 191 -11.31 -18.19 -20.51
C LYS A 191 -10.67 -19.24 -19.61
N THR A 192 -10.09 -18.81 -18.49
CA THR A 192 -9.33 -19.70 -17.59
C THR A 192 -10.08 -20.05 -16.31
N GLY A 193 -11.09 -19.26 -15.94
CA GLY A 193 -11.80 -19.40 -14.65
C GLY A 193 -10.92 -19.14 -13.43
N ALA A 194 -9.71 -18.58 -13.61
CA ALA A 194 -8.76 -18.32 -12.53
C ALA A 194 -9.30 -17.26 -11.55
N ALA A 195 -10.05 -16.27 -12.04
CA ALA A 195 -10.62 -15.21 -11.22
C ALA A 195 -11.40 -15.76 -10.01
N SER A 196 -12.25 -16.76 -10.21
CA SER A 196 -13.07 -17.36 -9.14
C SER A 196 -12.24 -18.03 -8.04
N LYS A 197 -11.08 -18.60 -8.39
CA LYS A 197 -10.14 -19.18 -7.43
C LYS A 197 -9.38 -18.09 -6.67
N LEU A 198 -8.95 -17.05 -7.39
CA LEU A 198 -8.19 -15.92 -6.84
C LEU A 198 -9.02 -15.10 -5.85
N VAL A 199 -10.29 -14.80 -6.18
CA VAL A 199 -11.14 -14.00 -5.28
C VAL A 199 -11.51 -14.74 -3.99
N ASN A 200 -11.66 -16.06 -4.07
CA ASN A 200 -12.01 -16.93 -2.94
C ASN A 200 -10.79 -17.58 -2.28
N TYR A 201 -9.58 -17.10 -2.58
CA TYR A 201 -8.35 -17.79 -2.19
C TYR A 201 -8.22 -17.96 -0.67
N THR A 202 -8.80 -17.03 0.10
CA THR A 202 -8.82 -16.98 1.56
C THR A 202 -9.89 -17.88 2.21
N ASN A 203 -10.73 -18.58 1.43
CA ASN A 203 -11.73 -19.49 1.99
C ASN A 203 -11.07 -20.68 2.70
N SER A 204 -9.91 -21.11 2.19
CA SER A 204 -9.05 -22.08 2.88
C SER A 204 -8.46 -21.46 4.16
N PRO A 205 -8.67 -22.06 5.35
CA PRO A 205 -8.06 -21.59 6.60
C PRO A 205 -6.53 -21.44 6.53
N HIS A 206 -5.86 -22.25 5.71
CA HIS A 206 -4.41 -22.20 5.52
C HIS A 206 -3.92 -21.01 4.68
N HIS A 207 -4.82 -20.26 4.03
CA HIS A 207 -4.48 -19.09 3.21
C HIS A 207 -4.89 -17.76 3.86
N ARG A 208 -5.35 -17.79 5.11
CA ARG A 208 -5.83 -16.61 5.84
C ARG A 208 -4.66 -15.89 6.50
N ALA A 209 -4.06 -14.97 5.77
CA ALA A 209 -2.98 -14.14 6.27
C ALA A 209 -3.48 -13.11 7.29
N ARG A 210 -2.78 -13.02 8.42
CA ARG A 210 -3.03 -12.02 9.47
C ARG A 210 -2.11 -10.81 9.33
N LEU A 211 -2.68 -9.63 9.57
CA LEU A 211 -2.02 -8.34 9.57
C LEU A 211 -2.18 -7.68 10.95
N VAL A 212 -1.07 -7.20 11.51
CA VAL A 212 -1.01 -6.66 12.89
C VAL A 212 -0.15 -5.40 12.94
N LYS A 213 -0.08 -4.78 14.13
CA LYS A 213 0.83 -3.67 14.45
C LYS A 213 0.70 -2.50 13.45
N PRO A 214 -0.50 -1.88 13.33
CA PRO A 214 -0.73 -0.77 12.41
C PRO A 214 0.24 0.39 12.67
N MET A 215 0.73 1.01 11.61
CA MET A 215 1.64 2.17 11.66
C MET A 215 1.33 3.11 10.50
N LEU A 216 1.21 4.41 10.80
CA LEU A 216 1.09 5.46 9.80
C LEU A 216 2.45 5.68 9.13
N SER A 217 2.52 5.33 7.85
CA SER A 217 3.66 5.57 6.97
C SER A 217 3.41 6.78 6.09
N TYR A 218 4.47 7.50 5.73
CA TYR A 218 4.35 8.74 4.97
C TYR A 218 5.59 9.04 4.12
N ASP A 219 5.38 9.80 3.06
CA ASP A 219 6.43 10.40 2.24
C ASP A 219 5.97 11.75 1.69
N ALA A 220 6.71 12.31 0.72
CA ALA A 220 6.37 13.59 0.11
C ALA A 220 5.13 13.54 -0.80
N SER A 221 4.57 12.36 -1.09
CA SER A 221 3.42 12.16 -1.98
C SER A 221 2.13 11.77 -1.26
N ALA A 222 2.23 10.96 -0.20
CA ALA A 222 1.08 10.30 0.39
C ALA A 222 1.30 9.83 1.83
N MET A 223 0.19 9.43 2.45
CA MET A 223 0.17 8.74 3.75
C MET A 223 -0.59 7.44 3.62
N ALA A 224 -0.13 6.41 4.33
CA ALA A 224 -0.73 5.09 4.31
C ALA A 224 -0.72 4.42 5.69
N LEU A 225 -1.78 3.70 6.02
CA LEU A 225 -1.81 2.81 7.18
C LEU A 225 -1.18 1.48 6.76
N SER A 226 0.00 1.20 7.31
CA SER A 226 0.77 -0.01 7.02
C SER A 226 0.66 -1.04 8.14
N PHE A 227 0.69 -2.32 7.79
CA PHE A 227 0.62 -3.45 8.71
C PHE A 227 1.82 -4.38 8.55
N LEU A 228 2.09 -5.18 9.57
CA LEU A 228 3.02 -6.30 9.51
C LEU A 228 2.26 -7.61 9.30
N PRO A 229 2.81 -8.58 8.55
CA PRO A 229 2.33 -9.95 8.67
C PRO A 229 2.54 -10.44 10.10
N ALA A 230 1.56 -11.14 10.67
CA ALA A 230 1.68 -11.69 12.02
C ALA A 230 2.76 -12.80 12.09
N VAL A 231 3.34 -12.96 13.28
CA VAL A 231 4.30 -13.97 13.72
C VAL A 231 4.06 -14.27 15.20
N ASP A 232 3.22 -15.26 15.45
CA ASP A 232 2.87 -15.80 16.76
C ASP A 232 2.32 -14.73 17.73
N GLU A 233 1.87 -13.58 17.25
CA GLU A 233 1.19 -12.62 18.11
C GLU A 233 -0.16 -13.20 18.56
N PRO A 234 -0.62 -12.84 19.79
CA PRO A 234 -1.93 -13.22 20.27
C PRO A 234 -3.02 -12.96 19.23
N THR A 235 -4.08 -13.76 19.23
CA THR A 235 -5.14 -13.65 18.23
C THR A 235 -6.49 -13.80 18.87
N ASN A 236 -7.48 -13.11 18.30
CA ASN A 236 -8.87 -13.35 18.64
C ASN A 236 -9.46 -14.55 17.86
N HIS A 237 -8.67 -15.17 16.98
CA HIS A 237 -9.06 -16.31 16.14
C HIS A 237 -8.29 -17.59 16.54
N SER A 238 -8.95 -18.51 17.24
CA SER A 238 -8.33 -19.68 17.89
C SER A 238 -7.70 -20.75 16.98
N SER A 239 -7.66 -20.55 15.65
CA SER A 239 -7.25 -21.58 14.68
C SER A 239 -6.33 -21.11 13.54
N LEU A 240 -5.87 -19.85 13.56
CA LEU A 240 -5.03 -19.31 12.49
C LEU A 240 -3.55 -19.56 12.76
N SER A 241 -2.82 -19.99 11.73
CA SER A 241 -1.37 -20.19 11.77
C SER A 241 -0.66 -19.03 11.08
N ASP A 242 0.38 -18.49 11.72
CA ASP A 242 1.21 -17.41 11.17
C ASP A 242 2.36 -17.93 10.28
N ALA A 243 2.40 -19.24 10.01
CA ALA A 243 3.28 -19.81 8.99
C ALA A 243 2.94 -19.27 7.59
N TYR A 244 1.67 -18.96 7.34
CA TYR A 244 1.20 -18.39 6.08
C TYR A 244 1.05 -16.86 6.20
N SER A 245 2.12 -16.14 5.86
CA SER A 245 2.15 -14.67 5.91
C SER A 245 1.43 -14.01 4.73
N TYR A 246 1.11 -12.71 4.87
CA TYR A 246 0.58 -11.90 3.76
C TYR A 246 1.47 -11.90 2.51
N HIS A 247 2.78 -12.11 2.64
CA HIS A 247 3.65 -12.20 1.48
C HIS A 247 3.45 -13.51 0.70
N HIS A 248 3.10 -14.61 1.38
CA HIS A 248 2.72 -15.86 0.73
C HIS A 248 1.47 -15.67 -0.11
N LEU A 249 0.47 -14.95 0.42
CA LEU A 249 -0.73 -14.57 -0.35
C LEU A 249 -0.38 -13.84 -1.65
N ARG A 250 0.50 -12.84 -1.59
CA ARG A 250 0.92 -12.11 -2.80
C ARG A 250 1.62 -13.02 -3.81
N ARG A 251 2.54 -13.87 -3.33
CA ARG A 251 3.23 -14.86 -4.16
C ARG A 251 2.24 -15.82 -4.81
N ASP A 252 1.29 -16.36 -4.07
CA ASP A 252 0.44 -17.43 -4.56
C ASP A 252 -0.61 -16.92 -5.56
N LEU A 253 -1.17 -15.73 -5.33
CA LEU A 253 -2.03 -15.09 -6.34
C LEU A 253 -1.25 -14.74 -7.62
N ALA A 254 -0.02 -14.23 -7.47
CA ALA A 254 0.85 -13.94 -8.61
C ALA A 254 1.18 -15.21 -9.40
N HIS A 255 1.47 -16.30 -8.70
CA HIS A 255 1.74 -17.59 -9.33
C HIS A 255 0.53 -18.08 -10.14
N GLN A 256 -0.67 -18.05 -9.57
CA GLN A 256 -1.89 -18.45 -10.27
C GLN A 256 -2.17 -17.59 -11.51
N VAL A 257 -1.92 -16.28 -11.46
CA VAL A 257 -2.06 -15.43 -12.64
C VAL A 257 -1.01 -15.79 -13.69
N LEU A 258 0.24 -16.03 -13.31
CA LEU A 258 1.31 -16.43 -14.24
C LEU A 258 1.01 -17.77 -14.92
N GLU A 259 0.41 -18.73 -14.20
CA GLU A 259 -0.02 -20.02 -14.77
C GLU A 259 -1.08 -19.88 -15.88
N THR A 260 -1.79 -18.75 -15.93
CA THR A 260 -2.72 -18.45 -17.04
C THR A 260 -2.03 -17.93 -18.31
N GLY A 261 -0.71 -17.72 -18.27
CA GLY A 261 0.08 -17.13 -19.34
C GLY A 261 0.11 -15.60 -19.33
N ILE A 262 -0.50 -14.94 -18.34
CA ILE A 262 -0.46 -13.48 -18.18
C ILE A 262 0.87 -13.09 -17.53
N THR A 263 1.57 -12.12 -18.13
CA THR A 263 2.73 -11.47 -17.51
C THR A 263 2.27 -10.40 -16.52
N LEU A 264 2.89 -10.36 -15.34
CA LEU A 264 2.56 -9.37 -14.32
C LEU A 264 3.26 -8.03 -14.62
N GLY A 265 2.49 -6.94 -14.59
CA GLY A 265 2.97 -5.56 -14.63
C GLY A 265 3.04 -4.91 -13.25
N ALA A 266 3.35 -5.69 -12.21
CA ALA A 266 3.31 -5.21 -10.82
C ALA A 266 4.44 -4.20 -10.54
N ARG A 267 4.08 -2.96 -10.21
CA ARG A 267 5.05 -1.88 -9.93
C ARG A 267 5.62 -1.96 -8.51
N TYR A 268 4.82 -2.48 -7.58
CA TYR A 268 5.16 -2.54 -6.16
C TYR A 268 5.35 -3.98 -5.69
N VAL A 269 6.58 -4.47 -5.80
CA VAL A 269 6.96 -5.83 -5.34
C VAL A 269 7.55 -5.84 -3.93
N VAL A 270 7.75 -4.66 -3.34
CA VAL A 270 8.33 -4.46 -2.00
C VAL A 270 7.45 -5.06 -0.87
N PRO A 271 8.04 -5.44 0.27
CA PRO A 271 7.32 -5.97 1.44
C PRO A 271 6.47 -4.89 2.13
N SER A 272 5.25 -4.67 1.64
CA SER A 272 4.32 -3.70 2.19
C SER A 272 2.88 -4.20 2.11
N ALA A 273 2.14 -4.03 3.21
CA ALA A 273 0.70 -4.23 3.31
C ALA A 273 0.11 -2.90 3.79
N HIS A 274 -0.52 -2.12 2.91
CA HIS A 274 -0.93 -0.77 3.28
C HIS A 274 -2.22 -0.31 2.62
N VAL A 275 -2.97 0.51 3.35
CA VAL A 275 -4.14 1.25 2.87
C VAL A 275 -3.72 2.70 2.68
N THR A 276 -3.88 3.26 1.49
CA THR A 276 -3.65 4.70 1.27
C THR A 276 -4.71 5.50 2.02
N LEU A 277 -4.30 6.48 2.83
CA LEU A 277 -5.19 7.31 3.64
C LEU A 277 -5.31 8.74 3.12
N ALA A 278 -4.24 9.26 2.54
CA ALA A 278 -4.17 10.63 2.06
C ALA A 278 -3.14 10.80 0.94
N ARG A 279 -3.34 11.81 0.11
CA ARG A 279 -2.44 12.21 -1.00
C ARG A 279 -2.25 13.72 -1.03
N CYS A 280 -1.04 14.14 -1.38
CA CYS A 280 -0.73 15.54 -1.66
C CYS A 280 -1.31 15.92 -3.02
N VAL A 281 -2.24 16.87 -3.04
CA VAL A 281 -2.92 17.34 -4.28
C VAL A 281 -2.62 18.82 -4.59
N SER A 282 -1.85 19.50 -3.73
CA SER A 282 -1.31 20.84 -3.99
C SER A 282 0.04 21.01 -3.30
N GLN A 283 0.74 22.10 -3.62
CA GLN A 283 1.97 22.49 -2.93
C GLN A 283 1.70 23.19 -1.58
N ASP A 284 0.45 23.44 -1.24
CA ASP A 284 0.10 24.16 -0.02
C ASP A 284 0.49 23.36 1.23
N GLY A 285 0.99 24.05 2.25
CA GLY A 285 1.49 23.42 3.47
C GLY A 285 2.86 22.76 3.32
N SER A 286 3.60 23.07 2.25
CA SER A 286 4.99 22.62 2.05
C SER A 286 6.03 23.46 2.79
N ASP A 287 5.65 24.61 3.38
CA ASP A 287 6.59 25.39 4.16
C ASP A 287 6.99 24.68 5.45
N ALA A 288 8.23 24.94 5.89
CA ALA A 288 8.87 24.22 6.99
C ALA A 288 8.02 24.17 8.28
N LYS A 289 7.24 25.22 8.57
CA LYS A 289 6.44 25.26 9.80
C LYS A 289 5.26 24.28 9.73
N TYR A 290 4.62 24.15 8.58
CA TYR A 290 3.50 23.20 8.40
C TYR A 290 4.02 21.76 8.34
N VAL A 291 5.09 21.52 7.57
CA VAL A 291 5.72 20.20 7.46
C VAL A 291 6.17 19.68 8.83
N MET A 292 6.79 20.54 9.65
CA MET A 292 7.18 20.18 11.01
C MET A 292 5.98 19.79 11.89
N ARG A 293 4.89 20.59 11.88
CA ARG A 293 3.67 20.27 12.65
C ARG A 293 3.04 18.96 12.19
N LEU A 294 3.03 18.71 10.89
CA LEU A 294 2.48 17.49 10.31
C LEU A 294 3.29 16.26 10.74
N VAL A 295 4.62 16.32 10.59
CA VAL A 295 5.52 15.24 11.02
C VAL A 295 5.36 14.97 12.53
N GLU A 296 5.34 16.01 13.37
CA GLU A 296 5.10 15.87 14.80
C GLU A 296 3.75 15.21 15.11
N ARG A 297 2.68 15.55 14.38
CA ARG A 297 1.37 14.93 14.55
C ARG A 297 1.39 13.46 14.14
N ILE A 298 2.06 13.13 13.03
CA ILE A 298 2.19 11.74 12.56
C ILE A 298 2.92 10.89 13.61
N GLU A 299 4.00 11.39 14.21
CA GLU A 299 4.71 10.67 15.28
C GLU A 299 3.82 10.44 16.51
N LYS A 300 3.01 11.43 16.91
CA LYS A 300 2.01 11.28 17.98
C LYS A 300 0.96 10.23 17.64
N VAL A 301 0.45 10.25 16.40
CA VAL A 301 -0.49 9.23 15.91
C VAL A 301 0.15 7.84 15.95
N ASN A 302 1.41 7.68 15.54
CA ASN A 302 2.13 6.40 15.64
C ASN A 302 2.31 5.93 17.08
N GLY A 303 2.56 6.84 18.03
CA GLY A 303 2.55 6.52 19.47
C GLY A 303 1.19 5.99 19.92
N MET A 304 0.11 6.68 19.55
CA MET A 304 -1.27 6.27 19.84
C MET A 304 -1.60 4.90 19.22
N LEU A 305 -1.24 4.67 17.96
CA LEU A 305 -1.50 3.40 17.27
C LEU A 305 -0.81 2.23 17.99
N LYS A 306 0.43 2.45 18.44
CA LYS A 306 1.18 1.47 19.21
C LYS A 306 0.51 1.17 20.55
N GLU A 307 0.10 2.20 21.28
CA GLU A 307 -0.53 2.04 22.60
C GLU A 307 -1.90 1.35 22.52
N LYS A 308 -2.74 1.73 21.56
CA LYS A 308 -4.13 1.24 21.48
C LYS A 308 -4.30 -0.08 20.71
N TYR A 309 -3.45 -0.33 19.71
CA TYR A 309 -3.72 -1.36 18.69
C TYR A 309 -2.60 -2.36 18.49
N TRP A 310 -1.47 -2.26 19.20
CA TRP A 310 -0.46 -3.32 19.16
C TRP A 310 -0.67 -4.32 20.29
N PRO A 311 -0.25 -5.59 20.11
CA PRO A 311 -0.27 -6.56 21.19
C PRO A 311 0.50 -6.08 22.42
N ALA A 312 -0.10 -6.24 23.58
CA ALA A 312 0.47 -5.91 24.89
C ALA A 312 -0.02 -6.92 25.93
N ASP A 313 0.82 -7.25 26.91
CA ASP A 313 0.49 -8.18 28.01
C ASP A 313 -0.09 -9.53 27.56
N GLY A 314 0.37 -10.03 26.41
CA GLY A 314 -0.09 -11.30 25.83
C GLY A 314 -1.50 -11.26 25.23
N LEU A 315 -2.07 -10.06 25.04
CA LEU A 315 -3.41 -9.87 24.49
C LEU A 315 -3.36 -9.12 23.15
N MET A 316 -4.30 -9.48 22.27
CA MET A 316 -4.54 -8.76 21.01
C MET A 316 -5.69 -7.77 21.18
N PRO A 317 -5.47 -6.47 20.99
CA PRO A 317 -6.56 -5.50 20.99
C PRO A 317 -7.59 -5.84 19.90
N LEU A 318 -8.89 -5.72 20.22
CA LEU A 318 -9.99 -6.10 19.34
C LEU A 318 -9.90 -5.51 17.92
N ARG A 319 -9.34 -4.30 17.79
CA ARG A 319 -9.22 -3.58 16.51
C ARG A 319 -7.79 -3.64 15.91
N GLY A 320 -6.83 -4.24 16.60
CA GLY A 320 -5.41 -4.25 16.24
C GLY A 320 -4.99 -5.31 15.22
N GLU A 321 -5.89 -6.25 14.94
CA GLU A 321 -5.70 -7.39 14.03
C GLU A 321 -6.62 -7.24 12.82
N TRP A 322 -6.12 -7.60 11.65
CA TRP A 322 -6.90 -7.75 10.42
C TRP A 322 -6.58 -9.09 9.78
N VAL A 323 -7.60 -9.94 9.62
CA VAL A 323 -7.46 -11.19 8.87
C VAL A 323 -7.93 -10.97 7.43
N ILE A 324 -7.04 -11.21 6.46
CA ILE A 324 -7.38 -11.01 5.05
C ILE A 324 -8.46 -11.99 4.61
N GLY A 325 -9.55 -11.47 4.04
CA GLY A 325 -10.71 -12.24 3.61
C GLY A 325 -11.83 -12.37 4.66
N GLU A 326 -11.69 -11.73 5.84
CA GLU A 326 -12.76 -11.72 6.83
C GLU A 326 -13.96 -10.91 6.33
N LYS A 327 -15.17 -11.47 6.46
CA LYS A 327 -16.45 -10.90 5.98
C LYS A 327 -16.62 -10.76 4.47
N GLU A 328 -15.57 -10.43 3.72
CA GLU A 328 -15.58 -10.36 2.26
C GLU A 328 -14.22 -10.84 1.73
N GLY A 329 -14.23 -11.61 0.63
CA GLY A 329 -13.04 -12.12 -0.02
C GLY A 329 -12.29 -11.03 -0.80
N LEU A 330 -11.47 -11.44 -1.76
CA LEU A 330 -10.76 -10.51 -2.62
C LEU A 330 -11.71 -9.96 -3.69
N GLU A 331 -11.49 -8.72 -4.11
CA GLU A 331 -12.22 -8.10 -5.22
C GLU A 331 -11.32 -8.02 -6.46
N MET A 332 -11.73 -8.61 -7.58
CA MET A 332 -11.14 -8.37 -8.89
C MET A 332 -11.72 -7.07 -9.47
N ASN A 333 -10.88 -6.05 -9.60
CA ASN A 333 -11.28 -4.71 -10.05
C ASN A 333 -10.54 -4.32 -11.32
N LYS A 334 -11.25 -3.71 -12.28
CA LYS A 334 -10.67 -3.19 -13.52
C LYS A 334 -10.95 -1.70 -13.74
N GLY A 335 -10.24 -1.09 -14.69
CA GLY A 335 -10.47 0.29 -15.12
C GLY A 335 -9.70 1.31 -14.27
N THR A 336 -10.27 2.48 -14.02
CA THR A 336 -9.66 3.61 -13.30
C THR A 336 -9.64 3.39 -11.78
N SER A 337 -9.06 2.27 -11.37
CA SER A 337 -9.14 1.72 -10.02
C SER A 337 -8.05 2.19 -9.06
N TRP A 338 -7.16 3.09 -9.49
CA TRP A 338 -6.01 3.56 -8.70
C TRP A 338 -6.39 4.12 -7.32
N TYR A 339 -7.51 4.82 -7.23
CA TYR A 339 -8.01 5.41 -5.98
C TYR A 339 -9.09 4.54 -5.31
N GLY A 340 -9.20 3.26 -5.66
CA GLY A 340 -10.17 2.33 -5.07
C GLY A 340 -11.55 2.30 -5.73
N GLY A 341 -11.72 3.05 -6.83
CA GLY A 341 -12.87 2.94 -7.75
C GLY A 341 -12.66 1.84 -8.80
N GLY A 342 -13.20 2.07 -10.00
CA GLY A 342 -13.20 1.09 -11.10
C GLY A 342 -14.38 0.13 -11.04
N ASP A 343 -14.43 -0.79 -12.00
CA ASP A 343 -15.49 -1.79 -12.11
C ASP A 343 -15.14 -3.03 -11.31
N LYS A 344 -16.02 -3.40 -10.38
CA LYS A 344 -15.95 -4.67 -9.65
C LYS A 344 -16.40 -5.80 -10.57
N ILE A 345 -15.47 -6.63 -11.02
CA ILE A 345 -15.76 -7.76 -11.91
C ILE A 345 -16.28 -8.95 -11.10
N LEU A 346 -15.59 -9.26 -10.01
CA LEU A 346 -15.92 -10.40 -9.16
C LEU A 346 -15.49 -10.10 -7.72
N VAL A 347 -16.35 -10.49 -6.77
CA VAL A 347 -16.09 -10.36 -5.34
C VAL A 347 -16.13 -11.77 -4.74
N GLY A 348 -15.08 -12.12 -3.99
CA GLY A 348 -15.00 -13.39 -3.29
C GLY A 348 -15.87 -13.41 -2.05
N GLU A 349 -16.26 -14.61 -1.64
CA GLU A 349 -16.93 -14.84 -0.37
C GLU A 349 -15.94 -14.63 0.78
N GLY A 350 -16.42 -14.01 1.86
CA GLY A 350 -15.67 -13.94 3.10
C GLY A 350 -15.88 -15.17 3.96
N PHE A 351 -15.03 -15.33 4.97
CA PHE A 351 -15.25 -16.28 6.06
C PHE A 351 -15.72 -15.57 7.34
N GLU A 352 -16.32 -16.35 8.23
CA GLU A 352 -16.76 -15.88 9.55
C GLU A 352 -15.65 -15.89 10.61
#